data_AF-A0A538CV39-F1
#
_entry.id   AF-A0A538CV39-F1
#
_cell.length_a   1.000
_cell.length_b   1.000
_cell.length_c   1.000
_cell.angle_alpha   90.00
_cell.angle_beta   90.00
_cell.angle_gamma   90.00
#
_symmetry.space_group_name_H-M   'P 1'
#
loop_
_entity.id
_entity.type
_entity.pdbx_description
1 polymer ?
#
loop_
_entity_poly.entity_id
_entity_poly.type
_entity_poly.pdbx_seq_one_letter_code
_entity_poly.pdbx_strand_id
1 'polypeptide(L)'
;MKRSTILAALAAAAAATFGATAVPAGAAVSSASVVGTTATLNLDGADDDVIVSVSAFGGVLVHNQSGGGLSGSTDWDSATDGEQTVPADGTFTIIVNGGDGNDSLTVLAHSDEVAAVGLDGGPGDDLLTGADSNDTLNGGEGNDRLVGAGGADLVNGGGGNDTLVWNNGDGSDTLNGDAGNDLTEVNGAPTTGDVFSVEPHAGRVKFQRSNLKAFALDASTERFQVNGLGGDDSLTAQDGVGALTLLSVDGGAGADTVNGSDGPDLLLGGEGNDVLSGGGGDDRIVGDRGNDTINGGTGDDTLVWNNGDNTDVMNGDAGRDDVEVNGAPAAGDVFTVQPDGARIKFDRPNLVPFSLDIGSSETLHANGLGGDDSTSVGDVGAFEVTGAGGAGNDTLTGGGSSETFLGGSGNDTITPGGGIDVVSGDDGDDIVNVRDNTADVALGGAGNDSVVADTADLDILDGFETVDRTTVATPPPVDNRAQPVTIRGGTVKVKKGIASIKVSCPAMSSGSCTGSLTLRTATAVKLAGLTAVLELGSKRYNIAPGASTTLKVKLAKGSRRLAGRTGRLLVRAIASTGAQGSIASSSQRLTLALGTTARRN
;
A
#
# COMPACT_ATOMS: atom_id res chain seq x y z
N MET A 1 -30.90 -8.69 -32.59
CA MET A 1 -30.01 -8.54 -31.43
C MET A 1 -29.83 -7.05 -31.22
N LYS A 2 -30.80 -6.42 -30.56
CA LYS A 2 -31.00 -4.97 -30.66
C LYS A 2 -31.36 -4.40 -29.29
N ARG A 3 -30.48 -3.49 -28.83
CA ARG A 3 -30.70 -2.32 -27.97
C ARG A 3 -31.29 -2.50 -26.56
N SER A 4 -32.24 -3.40 -26.34
CA SER A 4 -32.85 -3.62 -25.01
C SER A 4 -31.94 -4.34 -24.00
N THR A 5 -30.89 -5.03 -24.46
CA THR A 5 -29.97 -5.79 -23.60
C THR A 5 -28.82 -4.98 -23.01
N ILE A 6 -28.59 -3.73 -23.47
CA ILE A 6 -27.49 -2.90 -22.96
C ILE A 6 -27.99 -1.99 -21.83
N LEU A 7 -29.16 -1.35 -21.97
CA LEU A 7 -29.79 -0.62 -20.86
C LEU A 7 -30.25 -1.57 -19.74
N ALA A 8 -30.79 -2.75 -20.06
CA ALA A 8 -31.11 -3.75 -19.04
C ALA A 8 -29.86 -4.33 -18.36
N ALA A 9 -28.69 -4.31 -19.02
CA ALA A 9 -27.43 -4.71 -18.40
C ALA A 9 -26.84 -3.59 -17.52
N LEU A 10 -27.08 -2.31 -17.85
CA LEU A 10 -26.73 -1.17 -17.00
C LEU A 10 -27.64 -1.11 -15.75
N ALA A 11 -28.95 -1.33 -15.91
CA ALA A 11 -29.87 -1.47 -14.78
C ALA A 11 -29.54 -2.68 -13.88
N ALA A 12 -29.11 -3.80 -14.47
CA ALA A 12 -28.66 -4.97 -13.72
C ALA A 12 -27.30 -4.77 -13.01
N ALA A 13 -26.44 -3.88 -13.51
CA ALA A 13 -25.21 -3.48 -12.84
C ALA A 13 -25.48 -2.47 -11.70
N ALA A 14 -26.44 -1.55 -11.90
CA ALA A 14 -26.92 -0.64 -10.85
C ALA A 14 -27.64 -1.37 -9.70
N ALA A 15 -28.26 -2.53 -9.98
CA ALA A 15 -28.88 -3.38 -8.95
C ALA A 15 -27.88 -4.21 -8.13
N ALA A 16 -26.60 -4.30 -8.53
CA ALA A 16 -25.63 -5.20 -7.91
C ALA A 16 -25.01 -4.68 -6.59
N THR A 17 -25.23 -3.40 -6.25
CA THR A 17 -24.76 -2.79 -5.00
C THR A 17 -25.81 -2.76 -3.89
N PHE A 18 -27.09 -3.08 -4.19
CA PHE A 18 -28.10 -3.27 -3.15
C PHE A 18 -28.04 -4.70 -2.58
N GLY A 19 -27.90 -4.78 -1.26
CA GLY A 19 -28.22 -6.00 -0.53
C GLY A 19 -29.64 -6.39 -0.87
N ALA A 20 -29.78 -7.48 -1.64
CA ALA A 20 -31.03 -8.05 -2.13
C ALA A 20 -32.24 -7.85 -1.20
N THR A 21 -32.97 -6.76 -1.38
CA THR A 21 -34.38 -6.65 -1.01
C THR A 21 -35.18 -7.25 -2.15
N ALA A 22 -36.22 -7.99 -1.79
CA ALA A 22 -36.94 -8.87 -2.70
C ALA A 22 -37.50 -8.10 -3.90
N VAL A 23 -37.50 -8.74 -5.07
CA VAL A 23 -38.28 -8.28 -6.23
C VAL A 23 -39.72 -8.03 -5.75
N PRO A 24 -40.24 -6.79 -5.82
CA PRO A 24 -41.55 -6.44 -5.30
C PRO A 24 -42.67 -7.28 -5.94
N ALA A 25 -43.75 -7.50 -5.19
CA ALA A 25 -44.94 -8.15 -5.73
C ALA A 25 -45.55 -7.22 -6.79
N GLY A 26 -45.84 -7.74 -7.99
CA GLY A 26 -46.25 -6.91 -9.13
C GLY A 26 -47.32 -5.88 -8.81
N ALA A 27 -47.03 -4.64 -9.19
CA ALA A 27 -47.71 -3.44 -8.72
C ALA A 27 -49.22 -3.40 -9.00
N ALA A 28 -49.95 -2.69 -8.14
CA ALA A 28 -51.36 -2.42 -8.34
C ALA A 28 -51.59 -0.93 -8.55
N VAL A 29 -52.26 -0.59 -9.64
CA VAL A 29 -52.64 0.80 -9.94
C VAL A 29 -53.80 1.19 -9.03
N SER A 30 -53.68 2.32 -8.32
CA SER A 30 -54.82 2.89 -7.58
C SER A 30 -55.69 3.75 -8.49
N SER A 31 -55.07 4.50 -9.41
CA SER A 31 -55.76 5.23 -10.47
C SER A 31 -54.80 5.58 -11.61
N ALA A 32 -55.34 5.68 -12.83
CA ALA A 32 -54.68 6.33 -13.95
C ALA A 32 -55.60 7.38 -14.56
N SER A 33 -55.02 8.46 -15.09
CA SER A 33 -55.79 9.50 -15.78
C SER A 33 -54.99 10.21 -16.87
N VAL A 34 -55.70 10.70 -17.89
CA VAL A 34 -55.15 11.61 -18.90
C VAL A 34 -55.84 12.97 -18.79
N VAL A 35 -55.08 14.00 -18.43
CA VAL A 35 -55.57 15.38 -18.32
C VAL A 35 -54.77 16.28 -19.26
N GLY A 36 -55.39 16.65 -20.39
CA GLY A 36 -54.70 17.44 -21.42
C GLY A 36 -53.56 16.64 -22.04
N THR A 37 -52.33 17.11 -21.86
CA THR A 37 -51.09 16.47 -22.32
C THR A 37 -50.31 15.80 -21.19
N THR A 38 -50.97 15.49 -20.07
CA THR A 38 -50.35 14.80 -18.94
C THR A 38 -51.05 13.47 -18.73
N ALA A 39 -50.28 12.39 -18.70
CA ALA A 39 -50.75 11.07 -18.32
C ALA A 39 -50.16 10.72 -16.96
N THR A 40 -51.00 10.36 -16.00
CA THR A 40 -50.60 10.10 -14.62
C THR A 40 -50.99 8.68 -14.22
N LEU A 41 -50.05 7.97 -13.60
CA LEU A 41 -50.24 6.69 -12.95
C LEU A 41 -49.99 6.87 -11.45
N ASN A 42 -50.97 6.53 -10.62
CA ASN A 42 -50.83 6.45 -9.17
C ASN A 42 -50.90 4.99 -8.76
N LEU A 43 -49.93 4.52 -7.97
CA LEU A 43 -49.90 3.14 -7.50
C LEU A 43 -50.59 3.04 -6.12
N ASP A 44 -50.61 1.84 -5.53
CA ASP A 44 -51.46 1.52 -4.39
C ASP A 44 -50.76 1.62 -3.02
N GLY A 45 -49.51 2.09 -3.00
CA GLY A 45 -48.72 2.30 -1.80
C GLY A 45 -48.20 1.01 -1.17
N ALA A 46 -47.97 -0.01 -2.00
CA ALA A 46 -47.18 -1.19 -1.67
C ALA A 46 -45.92 -1.18 -2.53
N ASP A 47 -44.92 -1.99 -2.18
CA ASP A 47 -43.72 -2.11 -2.99
C ASP A 47 -44.05 -2.48 -4.46
N ASP A 48 -43.69 -1.61 -5.39
CA ASP A 48 -44.07 -1.67 -6.79
C ASP A 48 -42.87 -1.79 -7.74
N ASP A 49 -43.06 -2.39 -8.92
CA ASP A 49 -42.05 -2.43 -10.00
C ASP A 49 -42.70 -2.04 -11.33
N VAL A 50 -42.53 -0.77 -11.71
CA VAL A 50 -43.18 -0.15 -12.87
C VAL A 50 -42.16 0.22 -13.94
N ILE A 51 -42.41 -0.29 -15.14
CA ILE A 51 -41.69 0.08 -16.35
C ILE A 51 -42.67 0.69 -17.34
N VAL A 52 -42.50 1.97 -17.63
CA VAL A 52 -43.14 2.66 -18.76
C VAL A 52 -42.19 2.64 -19.95
N SER A 53 -42.68 2.31 -21.15
CA SER A 53 -41.86 2.22 -22.35
C SER A 53 -42.65 2.51 -23.62
N VAL A 54 -41.97 2.70 -24.74
CA VAL A 54 -42.61 2.81 -26.06
C VAL A 54 -42.85 1.43 -26.66
N SER A 55 -44.06 1.22 -27.19
CA SER A 55 -44.43 -0.07 -27.81
C SER A 55 -43.46 -0.48 -28.93
N ALA A 56 -43.37 -1.80 -29.19
CA ALA A 56 -42.45 -2.36 -30.18
C ALA A 56 -42.65 -1.85 -31.63
N PHE A 57 -43.80 -1.24 -31.93
CA PHE A 57 -44.11 -0.68 -33.24
C PHE A 57 -43.93 0.84 -33.32
N GLY A 58 -43.55 1.48 -32.21
CA GLY A 58 -43.49 2.94 -32.07
C GLY A 58 -44.88 3.57 -32.03
N GLY A 59 -45.04 4.63 -31.24
CA GLY A 59 -46.20 5.53 -31.33
C GLY A 59 -47.27 5.41 -30.25
N VAL A 60 -47.16 4.50 -29.29
CA VAL A 60 -47.99 4.46 -28.07
C VAL A 60 -47.14 4.04 -26.89
N LEU A 61 -47.37 4.66 -25.73
CA LEU A 61 -46.76 4.32 -24.45
C LEU A 61 -47.45 3.12 -23.79
N VAL A 62 -46.64 2.25 -23.21
CA VAL A 62 -47.05 1.00 -22.57
C VAL A 62 -46.45 0.96 -21.16
N HIS A 63 -47.21 0.50 -20.18
CA HIS A 63 -46.72 0.15 -18.85
C HIS A 63 -46.91 -1.34 -18.57
N ASN A 64 -46.09 -1.92 -17.69
CA ASN A 64 -46.20 -3.32 -17.29
C ASN A 64 -47.35 -3.61 -16.31
N GLN A 65 -48.11 -2.58 -15.92
CA GLN A 65 -49.20 -2.71 -14.95
C GLN A 65 -50.56 -3.06 -15.57
N SER A 66 -51.33 -3.89 -14.88
CA SER A 66 -52.71 -4.24 -15.23
C SER A 66 -53.53 -4.46 -13.96
N GLY A 67 -54.28 -3.44 -13.54
CA GLY A 67 -55.02 -3.42 -12.27
C GLY A 67 -55.77 -2.09 -12.13
N GLY A 68 -56.44 -1.83 -11.01
CA GLY A 68 -56.97 -0.48 -10.74
C GLY A 68 -58.07 0.04 -11.67
N GLY A 69 -58.73 -0.84 -12.43
CA GLY A 69 -59.72 -0.42 -13.44
C GLY A 69 -59.15 -0.23 -14.85
N LEU A 70 -57.86 -0.54 -15.07
CA LEU A 70 -57.25 -0.51 -16.39
C LEU A 70 -57.67 -1.69 -17.27
N SER A 71 -57.90 -1.42 -18.55
CA SER A 71 -58.31 -2.37 -19.58
C SER A 71 -57.14 -3.17 -20.18
N GLY A 72 -55.91 -2.69 -19.98
CA GLY A 72 -54.69 -3.26 -20.55
C GLY A 72 -53.45 -2.45 -20.19
N SER A 73 -52.32 -2.84 -20.78
CA SER A 73 -51.01 -2.22 -20.58
C SER A 73 -50.82 -0.90 -21.33
N THR A 74 -51.78 -0.50 -22.17
CA THR A 74 -51.77 0.78 -22.90
C THR A 74 -52.88 1.72 -22.44
N ASP A 75 -53.57 1.38 -21.36
CA ASP A 75 -54.71 2.11 -20.84
C ASP A 75 -54.25 3.07 -19.74
N TRP A 76 -54.34 4.36 -20.01
CA TRP A 76 -53.89 5.42 -19.10
C TRP A 76 -55.06 6.15 -18.41
N ASP A 77 -56.30 5.65 -18.51
CA ASP A 77 -57.46 6.26 -17.84
C ASP A 77 -58.40 5.20 -17.26
N SER A 78 -58.22 4.94 -15.97
CA SER A 78 -59.05 4.01 -15.18
C SER A 78 -60.52 4.43 -15.05
N ALA A 79 -60.90 5.66 -15.37
CA ALA A 79 -62.27 6.16 -15.26
C ALA A 79 -63.09 5.99 -16.54
N THR A 80 -62.45 5.67 -17.67
CA THR A 80 -63.09 5.52 -18.98
C THR A 80 -63.05 4.06 -19.42
N ASP A 81 -64.21 3.48 -19.78
CA ASP A 81 -64.27 2.10 -20.26
C ASP A 81 -63.48 1.92 -21.58
N GLY A 82 -62.53 0.97 -21.57
CA GLY A 82 -61.72 0.59 -22.72
C GLY A 82 -60.42 1.39 -22.84
N GLU A 83 -59.50 0.89 -23.67
CA GLU A 83 -58.13 1.41 -23.75
C GLU A 83 -58.04 2.91 -24.09
N GLN A 84 -57.52 3.72 -23.18
CA GLN A 84 -57.14 5.12 -23.43
C GLN A 84 -55.63 5.24 -23.65
N THR A 85 -55.21 5.22 -24.91
CA THR A 85 -53.80 5.22 -25.29
C THR A 85 -53.16 6.61 -25.26
N VAL A 86 -51.92 6.69 -24.78
CA VAL A 86 -51.10 7.90 -24.86
C VAL A 86 -50.10 7.77 -26.03
N PRO A 87 -50.07 8.72 -26.99
CA PRO A 87 -49.12 8.68 -28.08
C PRO A 87 -47.70 8.97 -27.60
N ALA A 88 -46.73 8.27 -28.17
CA ALA A 88 -45.31 8.52 -27.96
C ALA A 88 -44.77 9.44 -29.07
N ASP A 89 -45.22 10.70 -29.07
CA ASP A 89 -44.91 11.70 -30.11
C ASP A 89 -44.21 12.97 -29.57
N GLY A 90 -43.72 12.89 -28.32
CA GLY A 90 -42.99 13.97 -27.67
C GLY A 90 -43.88 15.09 -27.14
N THR A 91 -45.21 14.91 -27.13
CA THR A 91 -46.15 15.95 -26.65
C THR A 91 -46.65 15.73 -25.23
N PHE A 92 -46.53 14.51 -24.69
CA PHE A 92 -47.07 14.14 -23.39
C PHE A 92 -46.01 14.15 -22.28
N THR A 93 -46.40 14.67 -21.12
CA THR A 93 -45.69 14.48 -19.86
C THR A 93 -46.23 13.24 -19.17
N ILE A 94 -45.33 12.39 -18.67
CA ILE A 94 -45.67 11.19 -17.92
C ILE A 94 -45.40 11.43 -16.45
N ILE A 95 -46.36 11.10 -15.59
CA ILE A 95 -46.20 11.17 -14.14
C ILE A 95 -46.47 9.78 -13.57
N VAL A 96 -45.54 9.25 -12.78
CA VAL A 96 -45.71 8.01 -12.01
C VAL A 96 -45.45 8.32 -10.55
N ASN A 97 -46.46 8.08 -9.71
CA ASN A 97 -46.37 8.25 -8.26
C ASN A 97 -46.44 6.87 -7.61
N GLY A 98 -45.36 6.48 -6.94
CA GLY A 98 -45.20 5.22 -6.21
C GLY A 98 -46.14 5.14 -5.01
N GLY A 99 -45.96 6.04 -4.05
CA GLY A 99 -46.78 6.11 -2.86
C GLY A 99 -45.96 5.70 -1.64
N ASP A 100 -46.56 4.95 -0.72
CA ASP A 100 -45.77 4.32 0.35
C ASP A 100 -45.13 3.02 -0.20
N GLY A 101 -44.08 2.51 0.43
CA GLY A 101 -43.44 1.25 0.04
C GLY A 101 -42.16 1.47 -0.76
N ASN A 102 -41.40 0.41 -0.97
CA ASN A 102 -40.13 0.48 -1.70
C ASN A 102 -40.37 0.21 -3.19
N ASP A 103 -40.31 1.25 -4.00
CA ASP A 103 -40.76 1.25 -5.39
C ASP A 103 -39.61 1.30 -6.39
N SER A 104 -39.78 0.62 -7.52
CA SER A 104 -38.89 0.66 -8.67
C SER A 104 -39.63 1.27 -9.85
N LEU A 105 -39.35 2.54 -10.15
CA LEU A 105 -40.02 3.32 -11.20
C LEU A 105 -39.04 3.63 -12.33
N THR A 106 -39.29 3.09 -13.52
CA THR A 106 -38.43 3.30 -14.69
C THR A 106 -39.24 3.76 -15.91
N VAL A 107 -38.76 4.81 -16.59
CA VAL A 107 -39.32 5.25 -17.88
C VAL A 107 -38.29 5.13 -18.99
N LEU A 108 -38.56 4.24 -19.95
CA LEU A 108 -37.69 3.98 -21.11
C LEU A 108 -38.27 4.66 -22.36
N ALA A 109 -37.94 5.94 -22.53
CA ALA A 109 -38.37 6.73 -23.69
C ALA A 109 -37.30 7.74 -24.12
N HIS A 110 -37.29 8.07 -25.42
CA HIS A 110 -36.46 9.15 -25.95
C HIS A 110 -37.14 10.53 -25.80
N SER A 111 -36.36 11.61 -25.91
CA SER A 111 -36.87 13.00 -25.85
C SER A 111 -37.79 13.41 -27.01
N ASP A 112 -37.87 12.62 -28.09
CA ASP A 112 -38.86 12.79 -29.16
C ASP A 112 -40.11 11.91 -28.98
N GLU A 113 -40.15 11.09 -27.93
CA GLU A 113 -41.25 10.17 -27.61
C GLU A 113 -42.08 10.69 -26.42
N VAL A 114 -41.43 11.30 -25.42
CA VAL A 114 -42.08 11.97 -24.27
C VAL A 114 -41.56 13.39 -24.11
N ALA A 115 -42.41 14.30 -23.63
CA ALA A 115 -42.05 15.70 -23.41
C ALA A 115 -41.21 15.90 -22.14
N ALA A 116 -41.57 15.18 -21.08
CA ALA A 116 -40.93 15.16 -19.76
C ALA A 116 -41.50 13.99 -18.94
N VAL A 117 -40.76 13.56 -17.92
CA VAL A 117 -41.19 12.57 -16.92
C VAL A 117 -41.15 13.19 -15.52
N GLY A 118 -42.19 12.95 -14.74
CA GLY A 118 -42.23 13.18 -13.30
C GLY A 118 -42.30 11.84 -12.56
N LEU A 119 -41.28 11.52 -11.76
CA LEU A 119 -41.29 10.35 -10.88
C LEU A 119 -41.32 10.83 -9.42
N ASP A 120 -42.20 10.24 -8.64
CA ASP A 120 -42.33 10.48 -7.20
C ASP A 120 -42.34 9.11 -6.53
N GLY A 121 -41.28 8.78 -5.79
CA GLY A 121 -41.17 7.52 -5.04
C GLY A 121 -42.15 7.54 -3.87
N GLY A 122 -41.94 8.47 -2.95
CA GLY A 122 -42.77 8.68 -1.76
C GLY A 122 -42.04 8.15 -0.53
N PRO A 123 -42.74 7.66 0.51
CA PRO A 123 -42.08 7.02 1.65
C PRO A 123 -41.63 5.58 1.33
N GLY A 124 -40.36 5.29 1.42
CA GLY A 124 -39.75 3.99 1.13
C GLY A 124 -38.31 4.15 0.65
N ASP A 125 -37.55 3.06 0.58
CA ASP A 125 -36.26 3.10 -0.13
C ASP A 125 -36.52 2.77 -1.62
N ASP A 126 -36.49 3.79 -2.47
CA ASP A 126 -36.96 3.72 -3.85
C ASP A 126 -35.83 3.72 -4.91
N LEU A 127 -36.12 3.17 -6.09
CA LEU A 127 -35.26 3.20 -7.27
C LEU A 127 -35.96 3.90 -8.43
N LEU A 128 -35.47 5.09 -8.81
CA LEU A 128 -36.07 5.93 -9.83
C LEU A 128 -35.13 6.06 -11.03
N THR A 129 -35.64 5.86 -12.24
CA THR A 129 -34.89 6.08 -13.49
C THR A 129 -35.74 6.82 -14.52
N GLY A 130 -35.29 8.02 -14.88
CA GLY A 130 -35.88 8.89 -15.89
C GLY A 130 -35.69 8.41 -17.34
N ALA A 131 -36.23 9.18 -18.26
CA ALA A 131 -36.14 9.03 -19.71
C ALA A 131 -35.02 9.91 -20.28
N ASP A 132 -34.86 9.97 -21.61
CA ASP A 132 -33.91 10.91 -22.22
C ASP A 132 -34.45 12.37 -22.31
N SER A 133 -35.61 12.65 -21.70
CA SER A 133 -36.26 13.97 -21.67
C SER A 133 -35.80 14.79 -20.46
N ASN A 134 -36.29 16.04 -20.33
CA ASN A 134 -35.99 16.82 -19.13
C ASN A 134 -36.99 16.45 -18.03
N ASP A 135 -36.49 15.78 -17.01
CA ASP A 135 -37.32 15.07 -16.05
C ASP A 135 -37.24 15.69 -14.65
N THR A 136 -38.20 15.33 -13.80
CA THR A 136 -38.21 15.66 -12.37
C THR A 136 -38.39 14.38 -11.58
N LEU A 137 -37.39 14.02 -10.79
CA LEU A 137 -37.42 12.84 -9.93
C LEU A 137 -37.40 13.31 -8.47
N ASN A 138 -38.31 12.80 -7.65
CA ASN A 138 -38.32 12.98 -6.21
C ASN A 138 -38.30 11.60 -5.54
N GLY A 139 -37.27 11.35 -4.72
CA GLY A 139 -37.15 10.11 -3.94
C GLY A 139 -38.24 10.06 -2.88
N GLY A 140 -38.16 10.98 -1.91
CA GLY A 140 -39.20 11.14 -0.89
C GLY A 140 -38.63 10.95 0.51
N GLU A 141 -39.21 10.07 1.32
CA GLU A 141 -38.62 9.69 2.62
C GLU A 141 -38.01 8.29 2.49
N GLY A 142 -36.73 8.11 2.76
CA GLY A 142 -36.05 6.81 2.69
C GLY A 142 -34.65 6.98 2.12
N ASN A 143 -33.97 5.88 1.82
CA ASN A 143 -32.65 5.92 1.19
C ASN A 143 -32.80 5.54 -0.28
N ASP A 144 -32.95 6.56 -1.12
CA ASP A 144 -33.36 6.40 -2.50
C ASP A 144 -32.16 6.32 -3.44
N ARG A 145 -32.34 5.69 -4.61
CA ARG A 145 -31.38 5.73 -5.71
C ARG A 145 -32.02 6.29 -6.97
N LEU A 146 -31.50 7.42 -7.46
CA LEU A 146 -32.12 8.18 -8.54
C LEU A 146 -31.17 8.35 -9.72
N VAL A 147 -31.66 8.10 -10.93
CA VAL A 147 -30.92 8.26 -12.20
C VAL A 147 -31.74 9.11 -13.16
N GLY A 148 -31.26 10.32 -13.51
CA GLY A 148 -31.94 11.21 -14.46
C GLY A 148 -31.96 10.66 -15.90
N ALA A 149 -30.88 9.94 -16.28
CA ALA A 149 -30.57 9.52 -17.64
C ALA A 149 -30.22 10.70 -18.55
N GLY A 150 -30.66 10.73 -19.82
CA GLY A 150 -30.37 11.84 -20.71
C GLY A 150 -31.30 13.01 -20.45
N GLY A 151 -30.85 14.25 -20.66
CA GLY A 151 -31.75 15.39 -20.46
C GLY A 151 -31.08 16.52 -19.70
N ALA A 152 -31.90 17.37 -19.11
CA ALA A 152 -31.47 18.30 -18.09
C ALA A 152 -32.47 18.18 -16.94
N ASP A 153 -32.10 17.35 -15.97
CA ASP A 153 -33.04 16.83 -15.00
C ASP A 153 -32.95 17.56 -13.67
N LEU A 154 -34.06 17.57 -12.94
CA LEU A 154 -34.10 17.95 -11.53
C LEU A 154 -34.29 16.68 -10.71
N VAL A 155 -33.28 16.32 -9.93
CA VAL A 155 -33.29 15.11 -9.09
C VAL A 155 -33.20 15.54 -7.64
N ASN A 156 -34.23 15.20 -6.85
CA ASN A 156 -34.30 15.48 -5.42
C ASN A 156 -34.35 14.17 -4.65
N GLY A 157 -33.39 13.92 -3.76
CA GLY A 157 -33.37 12.76 -2.86
C GLY A 157 -34.51 12.85 -1.86
N GLY A 158 -34.46 13.86 -1.00
CA GLY A 158 -35.54 14.14 -0.06
C GLY A 158 -35.06 13.97 1.37
N GLY A 159 -35.65 13.05 2.12
CA GLY A 159 -35.23 12.76 3.50
C GLY A 159 -34.68 11.36 3.62
N GLY A 160 -33.51 11.19 4.23
CA GLY A 160 -32.79 9.92 4.34
C GLY A 160 -31.45 10.02 3.62
N ASN A 161 -30.73 8.91 3.41
CA ASN A 161 -29.40 8.98 2.78
C ASN A 161 -29.48 8.50 1.34
N ASP A 162 -29.55 9.45 0.42
CA ASP A 162 -29.87 9.17 -0.98
C ASP A 162 -28.61 9.03 -1.83
N THR A 163 -28.74 8.31 -2.94
CA THR A 163 -27.70 8.20 -3.97
C THR A 163 -28.21 8.71 -5.31
N LEU A 164 -27.68 9.85 -5.74
CA LEU A 164 -28.02 10.51 -6.99
C LEU A 164 -26.93 10.19 -8.01
N VAL A 165 -27.29 9.44 -9.05
CA VAL A 165 -26.33 8.79 -9.95
C VAL A 165 -26.32 9.49 -11.30
N TRP A 166 -25.11 9.76 -11.79
CA TRP A 166 -24.86 10.15 -13.17
C TRP A 166 -23.98 9.10 -13.85
N ASN A 167 -24.38 8.65 -15.04
CA ASN A 167 -23.64 7.68 -15.84
C ASN A 167 -23.13 8.27 -17.14
N ASN A 168 -22.08 7.66 -17.70
CA ASN A 168 -21.57 8.07 -19.00
C ASN A 168 -22.64 7.96 -20.11
N GLY A 169 -23.12 9.11 -20.58
CA GLY A 169 -24.16 9.22 -21.58
C GLY A 169 -25.30 10.13 -21.14
N ASP A 170 -25.43 10.36 -19.83
CA ASP A 170 -26.48 11.11 -19.18
C ASP A 170 -26.42 12.62 -19.48
N GLY A 171 -27.40 13.32 -18.93
CA GLY A 171 -27.73 14.72 -19.08
C GLY A 171 -26.83 15.69 -18.31
N SER A 172 -27.29 16.94 -18.24
CA SER A 172 -26.71 17.97 -17.37
C SER A 172 -27.75 18.36 -16.33
N ASP A 173 -27.52 17.91 -15.10
CA ASP A 173 -28.59 17.75 -14.12
C ASP A 173 -28.35 18.59 -12.87
N THR A 174 -29.44 18.86 -12.17
CA THR A 174 -29.46 19.50 -10.86
C THR A 174 -29.78 18.44 -9.82
N LEU A 175 -28.82 18.13 -8.94
CA LEU A 175 -28.92 17.05 -7.97
C LEU A 175 -29.01 17.60 -6.54
N ASN A 176 -30.13 17.40 -5.85
CA ASN A 176 -30.33 17.85 -4.47
C ASN A 176 -30.48 16.63 -3.56
N GLY A 177 -29.55 16.44 -2.61
CA GLY A 177 -29.70 15.41 -1.58
C GLY A 177 -30.79 15.76 -0.55
N ASP A 178 -30.87 17.04 -0.20
CA ASP A 178 -31.76 17.59 0.83
C ASP A 178 -31.38 17.15 2.26
N ALA A 179 -32.15 16.28 2.92
CA ALA A 179 -32.03 16.01 4.34
C ALA A 179 -31.45 14.62 4.63
N GLY A 180 -30.14 14.54 4.83
CA GLY A 180 -29.48 13.34 5.31
C GLY A 180 -27.99 13.41 5.07
N ASN A 181 -27.39 12.27 4.72
CA ASN A 181 -26.01 12.20 4.27
C ASN A 181 -26.00 11.59 2.87
N ASP A 182 -26.10 12.47 1.88
CA ASP A 182 -26.40 12.11 0.52
C ASP A 182 -25.13 11.95 -0.32
N LEU A 183 -25.22 11.14 -1.36
CA LEU A 183 -24.14 10.81 -2.26
C LEU A 183 -24.49 11.21 -3.69
N THR A 184 -23.67 12.04 -4.31
CA THR A 184 -23.58 12.11 -5.77
C THR A 184 -22.58 11.06 -6.27
N GLU A 185 -23.02 10.14 -7.13
CA GLU A 185 -22.18 9.10 -7.74
C GLU A 185 -22.01 9.39 -9.24
N VAL A 186 -20.77 9.59 -9.70
CA VAL A 186 -20.45 9.82 -11.11
C VAL A 186 -19.70 8.63 -11.66
N ASN A 187 -20.27 7.99 -12.68
CA ASN A 187 -19.67 6.88 -13.41
C ASN A 187 -19.14 7.35 -14.78
N GLY A 188 -17.82 7.37 -14.91
CA GLY A 188 -17.07 7.75 -16.11
C GLY A 188 -17.25 6.79 -17.29
N ALA A 189 -16.47 7.02 -18.34
CA ALA A 189 -16.52 6.22 -19.54
C ALA A 189 -15.79 4.88 -19.34
N PRO A 190 -16.38 3.74 -19.72
CA PRO A 190 -15.85 2.43 -19.36
C PRO A 190 -14.55 2.02 -20.08
N THR A 191 -14.02 2.84 -20.99
CA THR A 191 -12.89 2.47 -21.88
C THR A 191 -12.04 3.65 -22.38
N THR A 192 -12.44 4.88 -22.09
CA THR A 192 -11.81 6.08 -22.64
C THR A 192 -11.64 7.10 -21.54
N GLY A 193 -10.44 7.67 -21.41
CA GLY A 193 -10.16 8.63 -20.37
C GLY A 193 -11.05 9.87 -20.45
N ASP A 194 -11.58 10.29 -19.31
CA ASP A 194 -12.35 11.47 -19.02
C ASP A 194 -11.44 12.60 -18.49
N VAL A 195 -11.86 13.84 -18.72
CA VAL A 195 -11.23 15.02 -18.09
C VAL A 195 -12.31 15.77 -17.33
N PHE A 196 -12.32 15.56 -16.03
CA PHE A 196 -13.25 16.10 -15.05
C PHE A 196 -12.71 17.31 -14.30
N SER A 197 -13.61 18.22 -13.96
CA SER A 197 -13.33 19.35 -13.08
C SER A 197 -14.43 19.50 -12.03
N VAL A 198 -14.03 19.74 -10.79
CA VAL A 198 -14.94 19.95 -9.65
C VAL A 198 -14.69 21.34 -9.08
N GLU A 199 -15.71 22.20 -9.04
CA GLU A 199 -15.58 23.57 -8.55
C GLU A 199 -16.76 24.00 -7.67
N PRO A 200 -16.56 24.88 -6.68
CA PRO A 200 -17.67 25.43 -5.91
C PRO A 200 -18.53 26.36 -6.78
N HIS A 201 -19.86 26.21 -6.69
CA HIS A 201 -20.83 26.99 -7.43
C HIS A 201 -22.01 27.39 -6.53
N ALA A 202 -22.01 28.63 -6.05
CA ALA A 202 -23.12 29.22 -5.27
C ALA A 202 -23.57 28.37 -4.05
N GLY A 203 -22.63 27.73 -3.35
CA GLY A 203 -22.91 26.87 -2.20
C GLY A 203 -23.22 25.42 -2.57
N ARG A 204 -23.00 25.05 -3.84
CA ARG A 204 -23.16 23.71 -4.42
C ARG A 204 -21.86 23.32 -5.13
N VAL A 205 -21.75 22.08 -5.58
CA VAL A 205 -20.63 21.57 -6.35
C VAL A 205 -21.01 21.50 -7.82
N LYS A 206 -20.21 22.16 -8.67
CA LYS A 206 -20.32 22.05 -10.11
C LYS A 206 -19.29 21.06 -10.62
N PHE A 207 -19.76 19.94 -11.17
CA PHE A 207 -18.94 18.90 -11.75
C PHE A 207 -19.08 18.94 -13.28
N GLN A 208 -17.98 18.87 -14.02
CA GLN A 208 -18.01 18.97 -15.48
C GLN A 208 -17.04 18.01 -16.14
N ARG A 209 -17.36 17.62 -17.37
CA ARG A 209 -16.44 16.91 -18.28
C ARG A 209 -16.16 17.72 -19.54
N SER A 210 -14.90 17.77 -19.97
CA SER A 210 -14.44 18.66 -21.04
C SER A 210 -14.00 17.99 -22.35
N ASN A 211 -13.59 16.72 -22.33
CA ASN A 211 -12.95 16.05 -23.47
C ASN A 211 -13.87 15.13 -24.29
N LEU A 212 -14.94 14.59 -23.68
CA LEU A 212 -15.97 13.77 -24.34
C LEU A 212 -17.30 14.53 -24.48
N LYS A 213 -18.45 13.85 -24.42
CA LYS A 213 -19.76 14.51 -24.36
C LYS A 213 -19.77 15.39 -23.11
N ALA A 214 -19.70 16.71 -23.32
CA ALA A 214 -19.71 17.69 -22.25
C ALA A 214 -21.04 17.65 -21.52
N PHE A 215 -20.96 17.72 -20.20
CA PHE A 215 -22.09 17.87 -19.29
C PHE A 215 -21.67 18.73 -18.11
N ALA A 216 -22.66 19.19 -17.34
CA ALA A 216 -22.44 19.77 -16.04
C ALA A 216 -23.46 19.21 -15.07
N LEU A 217 -23.00 18.78 -13.90
CA LEU A 217 -23.84 18.58 -12.73
C LEU A 217 -23.72 19.80 -11.84
N ASP A 218 -24.84 20.24 -11.30
CA ASP A 218 -24.87 21.19 -10.19
C ASP A 218 -25.51 20.44 -9.02
N ALA A 219 -24.70 20.05 -8.05
CA ALA A 219 -25.04 19.09 -7.00
C ALA A 219 -24.89 19.67 -5.60
N SER A 220 -25.82 19.35 -4.71
CA SER A 220 -25.73 19.64 -3.28
C SER A 220 -25.97 18.36 -2.50
N THR A 221 -24.88 17.66 -2.21
CA THR A 221 -24.81 16.41 -1.44
C THR A 221 -23.58 16.48 -0.54
N GLU A 222 -23.61 15.78 0.61
CA GLU A 222 -22.51 15.78 1.59
C GLU A 222 -21.30 14.97 1.09
N ARG A 223 -21.53 14.02 0.17
CA ARG A 223 -20.50 13.16 -0.41
C ARG A 223 -20.56 13.22 -1.93
N PHE A 224 -19.39 13.10 -2.55
CA PHE A 224 -19.20 13.07 -3.99
C PHE A 224 -18.24 11.95 -4.35
N GLN A 225 -18.73 10.93 -5.05
CA GLN A 225 -17.92 9.81 -5.54
C GLN A 225 -17.75 9.91 -7.05
N VAL A 226 -16.51 9.76 -7.52
CA VAL A 226 -16.16 9.75 -8.93
C VAL A 226 -15.45 8.45 -9.25
N ASN A 227 -16.00 7.71 -10.20
CA ASN A 227 -15.43 6.47 -10.71
C ASN A 227 -14.98 6.70 -12.16
N GLY A 228 -13.68 6.78 -12.44
CA GLY A 228 -13.13 6.96 -13.79
C GLY A 228 -13.38 5.75 -14.69
N LEU A 229 -13.34 4.56 -14.09
CA LEU A 229 -13.54 3.24 -14.71
C LEU A 229 -12.43 2.83 -15.68
N GLY A 230 -12.30 3.46 -16.83
CA GLY A 230 -11.34 2.98 -17.83
C GLY A 230 -10.84 4.02 -18.81
N GLY A 231 -9.58 3.88 -19.18
CA GLY A 231 -8.82 4.89 -19.92
C GLY A 231 -8.09 5.84 -18.96
N ASP A 232 -7.21 6.67 -19.52
CA ASP A 232 -6.39 7.60 -18.72
C ASP A 232 -7.22 8.82 -18.29
N ASP A 233 -7.73 8.79 -17.06
CA ASP A 233 -8.64 9.76 -16.48
C ASP A 233 -7.89 10.94 -15.82
N SER A 234 -8.52 12.12 -15.83
CA SER A 234 -8.03 13.26 -15.08
C SER A 234 -9.14 13.95 -14.31
N LEU A 235 -8.91 14.17 -13.02
CA LEU A 235 -9.78 14.95 -12.15
C LEU A 235 -8.99 16.09 -11.50
N THR A 236 -9.60 17.27 -11.44
CA THR A 236 -9.07 18.38 -10.65
C THR A 236 -10.20 19.04 -9.87
N ALA A 237 -10.14 18.95 -8.55
CA ALA A 237 -10.95 19.76 -7.66
C ALA A 237 -10.28 21.13 -7.41
N GLN A 238 -11.11 22.17 -7.27
CA GLN A 238 -10.68 23.53 -6.97
C GLN A 238 -10.87 23.84 -5.48
N ASP A 239 -10.12 24.84 -4.99
CA ASP A 239 -10.30 25.38 -3.64
C ASP A 239 -11.78 25.71 -3.34
N GLY A 240 -12.23 25.33 -2.15
CA GLY A 240 -13.60 25.52 -1.65
C GLY A 240 -14.52 24.33 -1.90
N VAL A 241 -14.09 23.28 -2.63
CA VAL A 241 -14.87 22.04 -2.78
C VAL A 241 -14.96 21.28 -1.45
N GLY A 242 -13.86 21.18 -0.69
CA GLY A 242 -13.80 20.42 0.57
C GLY A 242 -14.67 21.02 1.68
N ALA A 243 -15.07 22.28 1.54
CA ALA A 243 -16.03 22.93 2.43
C ALA A 243 -17.50 22.58 2.13
N LEU A 244 -17.78 21.95 0.98
CA LEU A 244 -19.12 21.65 0.48
C LEU A 244 -19.42 20.15 0.49
N THR A 245 -18.44 19.31 0.17
CA THR A 245 -18.61 17.86 0.07
C THR A 245 -17.32 17.15 0.48
N LEU A 246 -17.45 15.91 0.95
CA LEU A 246 -16.35 14.96 1.00
C LEU A 246 -16.16 14.33 -0.38
N LEU A 247 -14.94 14.33 -0.90
CA LEU A 247 -14.64 13.79 -2.23
C LEU A 247 -13.99 12.41 -2.12
N SER A 248 -14.48 11.47 -2.91
CA SER A 248 -13.86 10.17 -3.12
C SER A 248 -13.69 9.93 -4.61
N VAL A 249 -12.49 9.52 -5.01
CA VAL A 249 -12.15 9.29 -6.42
C VAL A 249 -11.51 7.91 -6.55
N ASP A 250 -12.01 7.15 -7.51
CA ASP A 250 -11.39 5.92 -8.02
C ASP A 250 -11.02 6.16 -9.49
N GLY A 251 -9.73 6.20 -9.80
CA GLY A 251 -9.21 6.38 -11.16
C GLY A 251 -9.64 5.26 -12.10
N GLY A 252 -9.70 4.03 -11.60
CA GLY A 252 -10.09 2.85 -12.37
C GLY A 252 -8.89 2.27 -13.11
N ALA A 253 -8.98 2.11 -14.43
CA ALA A 253 -7.93 1.47 -15.22
C ALA A 253 -7.36 2.44 -16.25
N GLY A 254 -6.08 2.78 -16.16
CA GLY A 254 -5.48 3.81 -17.01
C GLY A 254 -4.29 4.44 -16.29
N ALA A 255 -3.58 5.35 -16.94
CA ALA A 255 -2.64 6.20 -16.20
C ALA A 255 -3.36 7.49 -15.80
N ASP A 256 -3.80 7.54 -14.55
CA ASP A 256 -4.75 8.55 -14.08
C ASP A 256 -4.05 9.72 -13.40
N THR A 257 -4.68 10.89 -13.41
CA THR A 257 -4.18 12.09 -12.74
C THR A 257 -5.27 12.74 -11.91
N VAL A 258 -5.15 12.63 -10.60
CA VAL A 258 -6.15 13.12 -9.64
C VAL A 258 -5.52 14.19 -8.75
N ASN A 259 -6.10 15.39 -8.78
CA ASN A 259 -5.88 16.42 -7.77
C ASN A 259 -7.16 16.56 -6.95
N GLY A 260 -7.07 16.18 -5.67
CA GLY A 260 -8.11 16.33 -4.68
C GLY A 260 -8.40 17.80 -4.32
N SER A 261 -9.27 17.97 -3.35
CA SER A 261 -9.85 19.21 -2.88
C SER A 261 -9.00 19.85 -1.79
N ASP A 262 -9.56 20.86 -1.12
CA ASP A 262 -8.98 21.50 0.07
C ASP A 262 -9.57 20.96 1.38
N GLY A 263 -10.31 19.84 1.32
CA GLY A 263 -10.81 19.08 2.47
C GLY A 263 -10.42 17.60 2.36
N PRO A 264 -10.78 16.80 3.38
CA PRO A 264 -10.30 15.42 3.47
C PRO A 264 -10.89 14.53 2.38
N ASP A 265 -10.01 13.89 1.62
CA ASP A 265 -10.35 13.08 0.46
C ASP A 265 -9.95 11.61 0.60
N LEU A 266 -10.63 10.75 -0.17
CA LEU A 266 -10.22 9.36 -0.41
C LEU A 266 -9.87 9.19 -1.88
N LEU A 267 -8.59 9.00 -2.19
CA LEU A 267 -8.10 8.84 -3.55
C LEU A 267 -7.57 7.41 -3.77
N LEU A 268 -8.13 6.73 -4.77
CA LEU A 268 -7.69 5.43 -5.25
C LEU A 268 -7.20 5.59 -6.70
N GLY A 269 -5.94 5.26 -6.96
CA GLY A 269 -5.34 5.33 -8.30
C GLY A 269 -5.91 4.27 -9.23
N GLY A 270 -5.89 3.01 -8.80
CA GLY A 270 -6.46 1.88 -9.52
C GLY A 270 -5.39 1.06 -10.24
N GLU A 271 -5.63 0.66 -11.49
CA GLU A 271 -4.63 0.00 -12.32
C GLU A 271 -3.95 1.02 -13.23
N GLY A 272 -2.67 1.28 -13.06
CA GLY A 272 -2.12 2.45 -13.71
C GLY A 272 -0.65 2.72 -13.50
N ASN A 273 -0.23 3.92 -13.87
CA ASN A 273 0.90 4.56 -13.22
C ASN A 273 0.40 5.96 -12.95
N ASP A 274 -0.11 6.17 -11.75
CA ASP A 274 -1.01 7.26 -11.46
C ASP A 274 -0.27 8.43 -10.82
N VAL A 275 -0.86 9.61 -10.96
CA VAL A 275 -0.37 10.83 -10.30
C VAL A 275 -1.48 11.34 -9.40
N LEU A 276 -1.29 11.15 -8.09
CA LEU A 276 -2.28 11.45 -7.07
C LEU A 276 -1.77 12.57 -6.17
N SER A 277 -2.57 13.62 -6.01
CA SER A 277 -2.35 14.71 -5.07
C SER A 277 -3.59 14.87 -4.20
N GLY A 278 -3.47 14.72 -2.88
CA GLY A 278 -4.56 14.92 -1.92
C GLY A 278 -5.05 16.36 -1.92
N GLY A 279 -4.11 17.30 -1.88
CA GLY A 279 -4.40 18.73 -1.95
C GLY A 279 -4.28 19.36 -0.59
N GLY A 280 -5.40 19.71 0.05
CA GLY A 280 -5.41 20.07 1.46
C GLY A 280 -6.48 19.30 2.21
N GLY A 281 -6.32 19.14 3.52
CA GLY A 281 -7.17 18.24 4.31
C GLY A 281 -6.36 17.04 4.77
N ASP A 282 -6.96 16.22 5.63
CA ASP A 282 -6.31 14.97 6.07
C ASP A 282 -6.74 13.85 5.11
N ASP A 283 -5.87 13.52 4.16
CA ASP A 283 -6.20 12.67 3.01
C ASP A 283 -5.80 11.21 3.22
N ARG A 284 -6.56 10.30 2.60
CA ARG A 284 -6.15 8.89 2.45
C ARG A 284 -5.94 8.59 0.97
N ILE A 285 -4.72 8.23 0.61
CA ILE A 285 -4.32 8.00 -0.78
C ILE A 285 -3.78 6.58 -0.95
N VAL A 286 -4.32 5.84 -1.91
CA VAL A 286 -3.89 4.49 -2.29
C VAL A 286 -3.56 4.50 -3.78
N GLY A 287 -2.30 4.21 -4.15
CA GLY A 287 -1.90 4.09 -5.55
C GLY A 287 -2.50 2.86 -6.24
N ASP A 288 -2.61 1.77 -5.49
CA ASP A 288 -2.97 0.44 -5.98
C ASP A 288 -1.93 -0.09 -7.00
N ARG A 289 -2.36 -0.62 -8.15
CA ARG A 289 -1.48 -1.34 -9.06
C ARG A 289 -0.79 -0.40 -10.01
N GLY A 290 0.47 -0.17 -9.70
CA GLY A 290 1.47 0.22 -10.68
C GLY A 290 2.52 1.10 -10.04
N ASN A 291 3.21 1.90 -10.85
CA ASN A 291 4.25 2.76 -10.33
C ASN A 291 3.72 4.17 -10.19
N ASP A 292 3.28 4.50 -8.99
CA ASP A 292 2.48 5.69 -8.74
C ASP A 292 3.33 6.81 -8.16
N THR A 293 2.90 8.05 -8.41
CA THR A 293 3.46 9.26 -7.80
C THR A 293 2.40 9.87 -6.91
N ILE A 294 2.63 9.82 -5.61
CA ILE A 294 1.70 10.24 -4.58
C ILE A 294 2.25 11.46 -3.85
N ASN A 295 1.38 12.47 -3.68
CA ASN A 295 1.59 13.60 -2.79
C ASN A 295 0.37 13.77 -1.87
N GLY A 296 0.57 13.79 -0.56
CA GLY A 296 -0.48 14.10 0.43
C GLY A 296 -0.93 15.54 0.27
N GLY A 297 -0.04 16.48 0.56
CA GLY A 297 -0.28 17.90 0.35
C GLY A 297 -0.21 18.64 1.68
N THR A 298 -1.31 19.22 2.15
CA THR A 298 -1.35 19.86 3.46
C THR A 298 -2.38 19.22 4.36
N GLY A 299 -2.03 18.92 5.60
CA GLY A 299 -2.89 18.15 6.51
C GLY A 299 -2.16 16.90 6.95
N ASP A 300 -2.74 16.12 7.86
CA ASP A 300 -2.10 14.89 8.34
C ASP A 300 -2.53 13.71 7.45
N ASP A 301 -1.71 13.37 6.46
CA ASP A 301 -2.08 12.44 5.38
C ASP A 301 -1.69 10.99 5.67
N THR A 302 -2.43 10.05 5.09
CA THR A 302 -2.10 8.61 5.09
C THR A 302 -1.91 8.09 3.67
N LEU A 303 -0.68 7.68 3.34
CA LEU A 303 -0.28 7.16 2.04
C LEU A 303 -0.12 5.64 2.14
N VAL A 304 -0.96 4.90 1.43
CA VAL A 304 -1.09 3.45 1.64
C VAL A 304 -0.49 2.68 0.49
N TRP A 305 0.28 1.66 0.84
CA TRP A 305 0.78 0.65 -0.06
C TRP A 305 0.29 -0.74 0.40
N ASN A 306 -0.24 -1.53 -0.53
CA ASN A 306 -0.76 -2.87 -0.27
C ASN A 306 -0.03 -3.95 -1.06
N ASN A 307 -0.04 -5.18 -0.55
CA ASN A 307 0.59 -6.28 -1.25
C ASN A 307 -0.03 -6.54 -2.64
N GLY A 308 0.77 -6.28 -3.67
CA GLY A 308 0.36 -6.41 -5.07
C GLY A 308 0.57 -5.12 -5.85
N ASP A 309 0.69 -4.01 -5.13
CA ASP A 309 1.09 -2.71 -5.62
C ASP A 309 2.55 -2.80 -6.11
N ASN A 310 2.98 -1.89 -6.98
CA ASN A 310 4.33 -1.94 -7.55
C ASN A 310 5.23 -0.92 -6.83
N THR A 311 5.99 -0.12 -7.57
CA THR A 311 7.04 0.75 -7.00
C THR A 311 6.59 2.19 -7.04
N ASP A 312 6.43 2.81 -5.87
CA ASP A 312 5.85 4.15 -5.77
C ASP A 312 6.81 5.20 -5.24
N VAL A 313 6.51 6.45 -5.57
CA VAL A 313 7.12 7.64 -4.99
C VAL A 313 6.08 8.33 -4.13
N MET A 314 6.36 8.48 -2.84
CA MET A 314 5.40 8.99 -1.86
C MET A 314 5.94 10.23 -1.15
N ASN A 315 5.12 11.28 -1.03
CA ASN A 315 5.45 12.53 -0.35
C ASN A 315 4.25 12.92 0.52
N GLY A 316 4.44 13.19 1.80
CA GLY A 316 3.38 13.73 2.67
C GLY A 316 3.21 15.24 2.52
N ASP A 317 4.34 15.94 2.35
CA ASP A 317 4.46 17.40 2.31
C ASP A 317 4.27 18.09 3.67
N ALA A 318 3.13 18.72 3.94
CA ALA A 318 2.97 19.59 5.11
C ALA A 318 1.93 19.06 6.09
N GLY A 319 2.39 18.39 7.13
CA GLY A 319 1.56 17.89 8.20
C GLY A 319 2.37 16.95 9.07
N ARG A 320 1.71 16.01 9.74
CA ARG A 320 2.35 14.79 10.21
C ARG A 320 1.80 13.62 9.40
N ASP A 321 2.59 13.21 8.41
CA ASP A 321 2.13 12.26 7.39
C ASP A 321 2.64 10.85 7.67
N ASP A 322 1.79 9.88 7.38
CA ASP A 322 2.04 8.47 7.59
C ASP A 322 2.08 7.69 6.28
N VAL A 323 3.09 6.83 6.14
CA VAL A 323 3.13 5.81 5.11
C VAL A 323 2.72 4.47 5.72
N GLU A 324 1.64 3.88 5.23
CA GLU A 324 1.13 2.59 5.67
C GLU A 324 1.52 1.52 4.64
N VAL A 325 2.32 0.52 5.02
CA VAL A 325 2.73 -0.60 4.15
C VAL A 325 2.15 -1.89 4.69
N ASN A 326 1.30 -2.53 3.88
CA ASN A 326 0.63 -3.77 4.21
C ASN A 326 1.23 -4.97 3.46
N GLY A 327 1.85 -5.87 4.21
CA GLY A 327 2.50 -7.09 3.74
C GLY A 327 1.55 -8.16 3.20
N ALA A 328 2.09 -9.33 2.94
CA ALA A 328 1.35 -10.49 2.47
C ALA A 328 0.57 -11.12 3.63
N PRO A 329 -0.71 -11.48 3.43
CA PRO A 329 -1.56 -11.95 4.53
C PRO A 329 -1.19 -13.32 5.13
N ALA A 330 -0.18 -14.02 4.60
CA ALA A 330 0.14 -15.39 4.99
C ALA A 330 1.59 -15.83 4.69
N ALA A 331 2.40 -15.00 4.04
CA ALA A 331 3.75 -15.36 3.62
C ALA A 331 4.73 -14.38 4.23
N GLY A 332 5.81 -14.88 4.83
CA GLY A 332 6.81 -14.04 5.47
C GLY A 332 7.49 -13.09 4.48
N ASP A 333 7.28 -11.80 4.66
CA ASP A 333 7.93 -10.69 4.01
C ASP A 333 9.32 -10.43 4.59
N VAL A 334 10.19 -9.85 3.77
CA VAL A 334 11.45 -9.29 4.23
C VAL A 334 11.42 -7.81 3.90
N PHE A 335 11.25 -6.95 4.90
CA PHE A 335 11.24 -5.51 4.73
C PHE A 335 12.59 -4.91 5.11
N THR A 336 13.05 -3.96 4.30
CA THR A 336 14.19 -3.12 4.68
C THR A 336 13.84 -1.65 4.52
N VAL A 337 14.14 -0.86 5.56
CA VAL A 337 13.97 0.59 5.59
C VAL A 337 15.34 1.22 5.70
N GLN A 338 15.75 2.03 4.74
CA GLN A 338 17.10 2.59 4.66
C GLN A 338 17.06 4.07 4.27
N PRO A 339 18.01 4.90 4.77
CA PRO A 339 18.14 6.27 4.28
C PRO A 339 18.61 6.27 2.82
N ASP A 340 17.98 7.10 1.98
CA ASP A 340 18.38 7.40 0.60
C ASP A 340 18.52 8.91 0.39
N GLY A 341 19.61 9.46 0.93
CA GLY A 341 19.86 10.90 0.90
C GLY A 341 18.95 11.65 1.86
N ALA A 342 18.00 12.42 1.33
CA ALA A 342 17.00 13.15 2.12
C ALA A 342 15.64 12.42 2.18
N ARG A 343 15.58 11.22 1.60
CA ARG A 343 14.40 10.37 1.48
C ARG A 343 14.65 9.05 2.19
N ILE A 344 13.60 8.25 2.35
CA ILE A 344 13.64 6.91 2.90
C ILE A 344 13.30 5.90 1.81
N LYS A 345 14.10 4.85 1.71
CA LYS A 345 13.86 3.75 0.80
C LYS A 345 13.31 2.56 1.58
N PHE A 346 12.09 2.16 1.22
CA PHE A 346 11.52 0.88 1.63
C PHE A 346 11.77 -0.14 0.52
N ASP A 347 12.13 -1.38 0.87
CA ASP A 347 12.20 -2.50 -0.07
C ASP A 347 11.59 -3.76 0.52
N ARG A 348 10.94 -4.54 -0.36
CA ARG A 348 10.72 -5.98 -0.14
C ARG A 348 11.44 -6.79 -1.21
N PRO A 349 12.48 -7.61 -0.92
CA PRO A 349 13.24 -8.32 -1.94
C PRO A 349 12.86 -9.80 -2.14
N ASN A 350 12.08 -10.42 -1.25
CA ASN A 350 11.93 -11.89 -1.16
C ASN A 350 10.70 -12.48 -1.88
N LEU A 351 9.60 -11.73 -2.01
CA LEU A 351 8.40 -12.13 -2.76
C LEU A 351 8.39 -11.50 -4.16
N VAL A 352 7.29 -10.85 -4.55
CA VAL A 352 7.31 -9.92 -5.69
C VAL A 352 8.07 -8.68 -5.23
N PRO A 353 9.26 -8.39 -5.79
CA PRO A 353 10.06 -7.30 -5.27
C PRO A 353 9.49 -5.94 -5.66
N PHE A 354 9.45 -5.03 -4.71
CA PHE A 354 9.07 -3.64 -4.90
C PHE A 354 9.93 -2.72 -4.03
N SER A 355 9.88 -1.44 -4.32
CA SER A 355 10.52 -0.40 -3.51
C SER A 355 9.62 0.82 -3.41
N LEU A 356 9.64 1.50 -2.26
CA LEU A 356 9.01 2.81 -2.10
C LEU A 356 10.09 3.85 -1.89
N ASP A 357 9.96 4.98 -2.58
CA ASP A 357 10.76 6.18 -2.38
C ASP A 357 9.96 7.21 -1.59
N ILE A 358 10.14 7.22 -0.26
CA ILE A 358 9.36 8.01 0.70
C ILE A 358 10.08 9.33 0.98
N GLY A 359 9.38 10.44 0.79
CA GLY A 359 9.93 11.78 0.81
C GLY A 359 9.69 12.53 2.11
N SER A 360 8.80 13.51 2.00
CA SER A 360 8.45 14.46 3.05
C SER A 360 7.65 13.87 4.22
N SER A 361 7.25 12.59 4.18
CA SER A 361 6.50 11.97 5.26
C SER A 361 7.35 11.78 6.53
N GLU A 362 6.70 11.83 7.69
CA GLU A 362 7.35 11.70 9.00
C GLU A 362 7.36 10.27 9.52
N THR A 363 6.32 9.49 9.25
CA THR A 363 6.15 8.15 9.83
C THR A 363 5.92 7.05 8.81
N LEU A 364 6.27 5.82 9.21
CA LEU A 364 6.04 4.58 8.47
C LEU A 364 5.48 3.51 9.40
N HIS A 365 4.35 2.91 9.04
CA HIS A 365 3.86 1.67 9.60
C HIS A 365 4.09 0.52 8.62
N ALA A 366 5.04 -0.36 8.93
CA ALA A 366 5.33 -1.57 8.16
C ALA A 366 4.68 -2.79 8.82
N ASN A 367 3.60 -3.29 8.23
CA ASN A 367 2.79 -4.39 8.74
C ASN A 367 3.13 -5.70 8.00
N GLY A 368 3.77 -6.67 8.66
CA GLY A 368 4.04 -8.01 8.10
C GLY A 368 2.79 -8.86 7.90
N LEU A 369 1.79 -8.68 8.77
CA LEU A 369 0.51 -9.40 8.82
C LEU A 369 0.65 -10.88 9.16
N GLY A 370 1.21 -11.73 8.29
CA GLY A 370 1.31 -13.15 8.61
C GLY A 370 2.34 -13.91 7.81
N GLY A 371 2.83 -15.01 8.39
CA GLY A 371 4.06 -15.67 7.97
C GLY A 371 5.23 -15.24 8.86
N ASP A 372 6.39 -15.88 8.73
CA ASP A 372 7.58 -15.48 9.50
C ASP A 372 8.25 -14.27 8.80
N ASP A 373 7.97 -13.07 9.29
CA ASP A 373 8.37 -11.78 8.73
C ASP A 373 9.74 -11.32 9.24
N SER A 374 10.44 -10.50 8.44
CA SER A 374 11.68 -9.87 8.86
C SER A 374 11.74 -8.41 8.46
N THR A 375 11.75 -7.51 9.45
CA THR A 375 11.88 -6.06 9.23
C THR A 375 13.25 -5.58 9.70
N SER A 376 13.98 -4.91 8.82
CA SER A 376 15.29 -4.31 9.12
C SER A 376 15.28 -2.81 8.86
N VAL A 377 15.44 -2.01 9.92
CA VAL A 377 15.52 -0.55 9.87
C VAL A 377 16.98 -0.12 10.02
N GLY A 378 17.44 0.76 9.12
CA GLY A 378 18.76 1.40 9.20
C GLY A 378 18.71 2.71 9.98
N ASP A 379 19.81 3.50 9.95
CA ASP A 379 19.86 4.80 10.63
C ASP A 379 19.03 5.86 9.87
N VAL A 380 17.70 5.87 10.03
CA VAL A 380 16.77 6.75 9.31
C VAL A 380 16.60 8.13 9.97
N GLY A 381 17.32 8.39 11.06
CA GLY A 381 17.38 9.70 11.69
C GLY A 381 16.12 10.02 12.48
N ALA A 382 15.39 11.06 12.08
CA ALA A 382 14.19 11.53 12.77
C ALA A 382 12.88 10.94 12.22
N PHE A 383 12.96 10.13 11.17
CA PHE A 383 11.82 9.42 10.60
C PHE A 383 11.40 8.30 11.56
N GLU A 384 10.12 8.26 11.96
CA GLU A 384 9.63 7.30 12.94
C GLU A 384 9.16 6.03 12.22
N VAL A 385 9.63 4.86 12.66
CA VAL A 385 9.24 3.58 12.07
C VAL A 385 8.55 2.70 13.10
N THR A 386 7.33 2.29 12.77
CA THR A 386 6.63 1.20 13.44
C THR A 386 6.75 -0.06 12.59
N GLY A 387 7.38 -1.10 13.12
CA GLY A 387 7.44 -2.42 12.50
C GLY A 387 6.57 -3.40 13.27
N ALA A 388 5.52 -3.92 12.64
CA ALA A 388 4.67 -4.98 13.20
C ALA A 388 4.97 -6.30 12.49
N GLY A 389 5.38 -7.33 13.23
CA GLY A 389 5.61 -8.68 12.71
C GLY A 389 4.29 -9.31 12.25
N GLY A 390 3.34 -9.45 13.18
CA GLY A 390 2.03 -10.01 12.88
C GLY A 390 1.95 -11.46 13.34
N ALA A 391 1.44 -12.36 12.50
CA ALA A 391 1.32 -13.77 12.86
C ALA A 391 2.48 -14.59 12.31
N GLY A 392 3.42 -15.02 13.16
CA GLY A 392 4.62 -15.72 12.72
C GLY A 392 5.69 -15.76 13.79
N ASN A 393 6.87 -16.28 13.46
CA ASN A 393 8.06 -16.07 14.29
C ASN A 393 8.91 -15.02 13.60
N ASP A 394 8.73 -13.79 14.03
CA ASP A 394 9.16 -12.62 13.29
C ASP A 394 10.51 -12.12 13.79
N THR A 395 11.24 -11.43 12.93
CA THR A 395 12.55 -10.86 13.25
C THR A 395 12.57 -9.37 12.96
N LEU A 396 12.53 -8.56 14.01
CA LEU A 396 12.51 -7.11 13.92
C LEU A 396 13.86 -6.56 14.39
N THR A 397 14.60 -5.90 13.49
CA THR A 397 15.95 -5.38 13.78
C THR A 397 16.04 -3.93 13.39
N GLY A 398 16.48 -3.08 14.30
CA GLY A 398 16.66 -1.65 14.06
C GLY A 398 18.12 -1.22 14.07
N GLY A 399 18.29 0.08 13.88
CA GLY A 399 19.56 0.73 13.57
C GLY A 399 20.08 1.56 14.73
N GLY A 400 20.22 2.86 14.50
CA GLY A 400 20.56 3.88 15.48
C GLY A 400 19.49 4.96 15.64
N SER A 401 18.30 4.75 15.05
CA SER A 401 17.10 5.60 15.18
C SER A 401 16.11 5.01 16.19
N SER A 402 15.09 5.79 16.56
CA SER A 402 14.05 5.31 17.47
C SER A 402 12.99 4.53 16.70
N GLU A 403 12.74 3.30 17.14
CA GLU A 403 11.75 2.39 16.54
C GLU A 403 10.63 1.99 17.52
N THR A 404 9.44 1.74 16.97
CA THR A 404 8.38 0.99 17.67
C THR A 404 8.25 -0.39 17.03
N PHE A 405 8.58 -1.45 17.76
CA PHE A 405 8.48 -2.82 17.27
C PHE A 405 7.43 -3.63 18.04
N LEU A 406 6.56 -4.29 17.28
CA LEU A 406 5.47 -5.12 17.78
C LEU A 406 5.66 -6.52 17.20
N GLY A 407 5.97 -7.52 18.03
CA GLY A 407 6.17 -8.91 17.61
C GLY A 407 4.89 -9.48 17.00
N GLY A 408 3.83 -9.54 17.81
CA GLY A 408 2.53 -10.01 17.39
C GLY A 408 2.23 -11.37 18.00
N SER A 409 1.99 -12.39 17.19
CA SER A 409 1.73 -13.74 17.69
C SER A 409 2.75 -14.72 17.14
N GLY A 410 3.31 -15.56 18.00
CA GLY A 410 4.37 -16.52 17.70
C GLY A 410 5.65 -16.14 18.43
N ASN A 411 6.78 -16.77 18.13
CA ASN A 411 7.99 -16.59 18.94
C ASN A 411 8.95 -15.63 18.27
N ASP A 412 8.96 -14.38 18.71
CA ASP A 412 9.60 -13.29 17.99
C ASP A 412 11.01 -12.99 18.49
N THR A 413 11.84 -12.45 17.59
CA THR A 413 13.19 -12.01 17.89
C THR A 413 13.33 -10.53 17.56
N ILE A 414 13.46 -9.70 18.60
CA ILE A 414 13.46 -8.24 18.46
C ILE A 414 14.79 -7.65 18.95
N THR A 415 15.41 -6.81 18.14
CA THR A 415 16.64 -6.08 18.48
C THR A 415 16.53 -4.68 17.89
N PRO A 416 15.95 -3.70 18.60
CA PRO A 416 15.67 -2.39 18.02
C PRO A 416 16.94 -1.56 17.80
N GLY A 417 18.05 -1.89 18.46
CA GLY A 417 19.32 -1.26 18.15
C GLY A 417 19.57 -0.07 19.07
N GLY A 418 20.07 1.03 18.53
CA GLY A 418 20.34 2.26 19.27
C GLY A 418 19.22 3.27 19.10
N GLY A 419 18.88 4.05 20.12
CA GLY A 419 17.78 5.02 20.02
C GLY A 419 16.78 4.75 21.12
N ILE A 420 15.90 5.70 21.43
CA ILE A 420 14.87 5.41 22.46
C ILE A 420 13.80 4.58 21.79
N ASP A 421 13.74 3.29 22.15
CA ASP A 421 12.89 2.32 21.48
C ASP A 421 11.69 1.90 22.34
N VAL A 422 10.61 1.50 21.66
CA VAL A 422 9.44 0.87 22.28
C VAL A 422 9.22 -0.50 21.65
N VAL A 423 9.30 -1.55 22.45
CA VAL A 423 9.20 -2.94 22.01
C VAL A 423 8.10 -3.69 22.77
N SER A 424 7.30 -4.47 22.04
CA SER A 424 6.41 -5.50 22.59
C SER A 424 6.68 -6.84 21.91
N GLY A 425 6.86 -7.91 22.69
CA GLY A 425 6.86 -9.30 22.19
C GLY A 425 5.45 -9.79 21.85
N ASP A 426 4.46 -9.36 22.64
CA ASP A 426 3.05 -9.75 22.52
C ASP A 426 2.80 -11.24 22.86
N ASP A 427 2.14 -12.03 22.01
CA ASP A 427 1.79 -13.44 22.31
C ASP A 427 2.90 -14.39 21.82
N GLY A 428 3.70 -15.01 22.70
CA GLY A 428 4.89 -15.72 22.23
C GLY A 428 5.82 -16.18 23.32
N ASP A 429 6.79 -17.04 22.98
CA ASP A 429 8.01 -17.14 23.79
C ASP A 429 9.10 -16.26 23.12
N ASP A 430 9.20 -15.00 23.55
CA ASP A 430 9.93 -13.97 22.81
C ASP A 430 11.37 -13.73 23.28
N ILE A 431 12.20 -13.23 22.36
CA ILE A 431 13.60 -12.85 22.61
C ILE A 431 13.80 -11.39 22.23
N VAL A 432 13.93 -10.54 23.23
CA VAL A 432 14.17 -9.10 23.07
C VAL A 432 15.60 -8.72 23.46
N ASN A 433 16.26 -7.87 22.69
CA ASN A 433 17.59 -7.36 23.00
C ASN A 433 17.67 -5.84 22.85
N VAL A 434 17.45 -5.15 23.96
CA VAL A 434 17.50 -3.68 24.15
C VAL A 434 18.80 -3.27 24.83
N ARG A 435 19.92 -3.93 24.51
CA ARG A 435 21.23 -3.62 25.11
C ARG A 435 22.06 -2.79 24.13
N ASP A 436 22.02 -1.48 24.29
CA ASP A 436 22.56 -0.50 23.35
C ASP A 436 23.17 0.74 24.05
N ASN A 437 22.97 0.89 25.36
CA ASN A 437 23.27 2.02 26.24
C ASN A 437 22.40 3.26 26.02
N THR A 438 21.19 3.09 25.49
CA THR A 438 20.14 4.11 25.53
C THR A 438 18.96 3.60 26.35
N ALA A 439 17.90 4.39 26.47
CA ALA A 439 16.83 4.11 27.43
C ALA A 439 15.61 3.64 26.68
N ASP A 440 15.23 2.38 26.90
CA ASP A 440 14.16 1.72 26.15
C ASP A 440 12.98 1.30 27.02
N VAL A 441 11.86 1.03 26.34
CA VAL A 441 10.71 0.34 26.92
C VAL A 441 10.55 -1.00 26.22
N ALA A 442 10.60 -2.08 26.98
CA ALA A 442 10.35 -3.43 26.45
C ALA A 442 9.30 -4.16 27.28
N LEU A 443 8.36 -4.78 26.59
CA LEU A 443 7.29 -5.61 27.14
C LEU A 443 7.45 -7.03 26.57
N GLY A 444 7.47 -8.04 27.44
CA GLY A 444 7.49 -9.46 27.01
C GLY A 444 6.14 -9.85 26.44
N GLY A 445 5.13 -9.90 27.29
CA GLY A 445 3.75 -10.17 26.89
C GLY A 445 3.26 -11.48 27.47
N ALA A 446 2.65 -12.33 26.65
CA ALA A 446 2.10 -13.61 27.04
C ALA A 446 2.96 -14.77 26.55
N GLY A 447 3.76 -15.35 27.45
CA GLY A 447 4.41 -16.64 27.26
C GLY A 447 5.64 -16.77 28.16
N ASN A 448 6.75 -17.31 27.67
CA ASN A 448 8.01 -17.36 28.41
C ASN A 448 9.06 -16.51 27.72
N ASP A 449 9.16 -15.26 28.17
CA ASP A 449 9.89 -14.22 27.47
C ASP A 449 11.27 -14.02 28.07
N SER A 450 12.20 -13.62 27.20
CA SER A 450 13.58 -13.32 27.58
C SER A 450 14.04 -12.00 27.03
N VAL A 451 14.74 -11.22 27.87
CA VAL A 451 15.30 -9.93 27.49
C VAL A 451 16.77 -9.81 27.88
N VAL A 452 17.55 -9.29 26.94
CA VAL A 452 18.92 -8.84 27.11
C VAL A 452 18.87 -7.31 27.22
N ALA A 453 19.23 -6.78 28.38
CA ALA A 453 19.04 -5.36 28.72
C ALA A 453 20.32 -4.72 29.24
N ASP A 454 20.32 -3.40 29.35
CA ASP A 454 21.41 -2.61 29.88
C ASP A 454 21.55 -2.68 31.40
N THR A 455 22.70 -2.21 31.86
CA THR A 455 23.00 -2.17 33.29
C THR A 455 22.45 -0.90 33.95
N ALA A 456 22.07 -1.01 35.23
CA ALA A 456 21.62 0.09 36.09
C ALA A 456 20.20 0.63 35.85
N ASP A 457 19.26 -0.23 35.44
CA ASP A 457 17.83 0.09 35.27
C ASP A 457 17.60 1.28 34.32
N LEU A 458 18.42 1.38 33.27
CA LEU A 458 18.25 2.35 32.19
C LEU A 458 16.95 2.08 31.42
N ASP A 459 16.61 0.79 31.27
CA ASP A 459 15.46 0.30 30.52
C ASP A 459 14.27 0.00 31.43
N ILE A 460 13.08 0.28 30.92
CA ILE A 460 11.81 -0.08 31.53
C ILE A 460 11.39 -1.44 30.95
N LEU A 461 11.39 -2.46 31.81
CA LEU A 461 11.05 -3.83 31.43
C LEU A 461 9.79 -4.29 32.18
N ASP A 462 8.83 -4.90 31.48
CA ASP A 462 7.69 -5.59 32.07
C ASP A 462 7.42 -6.93 31.35
N GLY A 463 6.84 -7.90 32.06
CA GLY A 463 6.42 -9.17 31.45
C GLY A 463 7.53 -10.13 31.01
N PHE A 464 8.75 -10.07 31.55
CA PHE A 464 9.83 -11.03 31.20
C PHE A 464 10.15 -12.04 32.32
N GLU A 465 10.14 -13.33 31.99
CA GLU A 465 10.57 -14.42 32.89
C GLU A 465 12.09 -14.48 33.06
N THR A 466 12.84 -14.13 32.00
CA THR A 466 14.30 -14.18 31.98
C THR A 466 14.91 -12.82 31.60
N VAL A 467 15.70 -12.23 32.51
CA VAL A 467 16.36 -10.93 32.27
C VAL A 467 17.87 -11.07 32.41
N ASP A 468 18.63 -10.82 31.33
CA ASP A 468 20.08 -10.74 31.31
C ASP A 468 20.58 -9.28 31.29
N ARG A 469 21.13 -8.83 32.42
CA ARG A 469 21.85 -7.54 32.55
C ARG A 469 23.36 -7.73 32.75
N THR A 470 23.91 -8.89 32.37
CA THR A 470 25.34 -9.13 32.56
C THR A 470 26.15 -8.21 31.65
N THR A 471 27.04 -7.42 32.24
CA THR A 471 27.97 -6.57 31.46
C THR A 471 28.74 -7.46 30.48
N VAL A 472 28.64 -7.20 29.18
CA VAL A 472 29.67 -7.65 28.25
C VAL A 472 30.91 -6.85 28.62
N ALA A 473 31.84 -7.47 29.36
CA ALA A 473 33.10 -6.83 29.69
C ALA A 473 33.73 -6.35 28.38
N THR A 474 33.83 -5.03 28.20
CA THR A 474 34.76 -4.46 27.23
C THR A 474 36.09 -5.19 27.46
N PRO A 475 36.66 -5.89 26.46
CA PRO A 475 37.95 -6.51 26.62
C PRO A 475 38.88 -5.47 27.23
N PRO A 476 39.65 -5.81 28.30
CA PRO A 476 40.47 -4.82 28.98
C PRO A 476 41.33 -4.08 27.93
N PRO A 477 41.54 -2.76 28.08
CA PRO A 477 42.33 -1.99 27.14
C PRO A 477 43.64 -2.73 26.88
N VAL A 478 43.92 -3.00 25.60
CA VAL A 478 45.05 -3.83 25.19
C VAL A 478 46.32 -3.32 25.88
N ASP A 479 46.93 -4.17 26.71
CA ASP A 479 48.21 -3.86 27.34
C ASP A 479 49.30 -3.85 26.26
N ASN A 480 49.57 -2.66 25.72
CA ASN A 480 50.56 -2.42 24.67
C ASN A 480 52.01 -2.61 25.16
N ARG A 481 52.24 -3.11 26.38
CA ARG A 481 53.57 -3.36 26.94
C ARG A 481 54.16 -4.72 26.54
N ALA A 482 53.39 -5.63 25.97
CA ALA A 482 53.92 -6.87 25.40
C ALA A 482 54.53 -6.60 24.00
N GLN A 483 55.86 -6.52 23.92
CA GLN A 483 56.52 -6.47 22.61
C GLN A 483 56.20 -7.74 21.80
N PRO A 484 55.87 -7.65 20.50
CA PRO A 484 55.45 -8.80 19.71
C PRO A 484 56.60 -9.79 19.48
N VAL A 485 56.27 -11.06 19.28
CA VAL A 485 57.23 -12.09 18.84
C VAL A 485 57.92 -11.67 17.56
N THR A 486 59.24 -11.73 17.44
CA THR A 486 59.92 -11.27 16.23
C THR A 486 60.07 -12.39 15.19
N ILE A 487 59.71 -12.09 13.93
CA ILE A 487 59.94 -12.99 12.79
C ILE A 487 61.23 -12.56 12.09
N ARG A 488 62.19 -13.47 11.94
CA ARG A 488 63.42 -13.16 11.20
C ARG A 488 63.10 -12.96 9.71
N GLY A 489 63.38 -11.76 9.20
CA GLY A 489 63.20 -11.41 7.79
C GLY A 489 64.13 -12.17 6.82
N GLY A 490 63.80 -12.07 5.53
CA GLY A 490 64.67 -12.54 4.43
C GLY A 490 64.07 -13.66 3.58
N THR A 491 64.96 -14.42 2.92
CA THR A 491 64.54 -15.53 2.04
C THR A 491 64.50 -16.86 2.80
N VAL A 492 63.34 -17.50 2.80
CA VAL A 492 63.10 -18.79 3.47
C VAL A 492 63.17 -19.91 2.43
N LYS A 493 64.11 -20.85 2.60
CA LYS A 493 64.21 -22.03 1.73
C LYS A 493 63.09 -23.02 2.05
N VAL A 494 62.36 -23.45 1.03
CA VAL A 494 61.29 -24.45 1.18
C VAL A 494 61.77 -25.82 0.72
N LYS A 495 61.88 -26.78 1.65
CA LYS A 495 62.27 -28.17 1.36
C LYS A 495 61.08 -29.09 1.58
N LYS A 496 60.77 -29.96 0.60
CA LYS A 496 59.64 -30.91 0.64
C LYS A 496 58.30 -30.27 1.05
N GLY A 497 58.05 -29.03 0.60
CA GLY A 497 56.82 -28.30 0.92
C GLY A 497 56.78 -27.68 2.33
N ILE A 498 57.90 -27.64 3.06
CA ILE A 498 57.99 -27.09 4.41
C ILE A 498 58.86 -25.83 4.41
N ALA A 499 58.32 -24.72 4.89
CA ALA A 499 59.03 -23.47 5.15
C ALA A 499 59.51 -23.46 6.61
N SER A 500 60.80 -23.17 6.84
CA SER A 500 61.40 -23.11 8.18
C SER A 500 61.61 -21.65 8.59
N ILE A 501 60.84 -21.17 9.56
CA ILE A 501 60.79 -19.75 9.93
C ILE A 501 61.18 -19.60 11.40
N LYS A 502 62.18 -18.76 11.67
CA LYS A 502 62.63 -18.49 13.04
C LYS A 502 61.74 -17.42 13.67
N VAL A 503 61.13 -17.77 14.79
CA VAL A 503 60.28 -16.89 15.62
C VAL A 503 60.94 -16.78 16.99
N SER A 504 61.04 -15.56 17.53
CA SER A 504 61.68 -15.29 18.82
C SER A 504 60.72 -14.60 19.77
N CYS A 505 60.65 -15.09 21.01
CA CYS A 505 59.92 -14.46 22.09
C CYS A 505 60.85 -13.46 22.80
N PRO A 506 60.43 -12.20 23.03
CA PRO A 506 61.23 -11.23 23.77
C PRO A 506 61.60 -11.72 25.18
N ALA A 507 62.73 -11.25 25.71
CA ALA A 507 63.20 -11.62 27.06
C ALA A 507 62.32 -11.03 28.18
N MET A 508 61.62 -9.92 27.91
CA MET A 508 60.78 -9.21 28.89
C MET A 508 59.31 -9.69 28.90
N SER A 509 58.98 -10.78 28.21
CA SER A 509 57.61 -11.30 28.18
C SER A 509 57.21 -11.88 29.54
N SER A 510 56.03 -11.53 30.04
CA SER A 510 55.46 -11.98 31.33
C SER A 510 55.12 -13.48 31.38
N GLY A 511 55.24 -14.19 30.26
CA GLY A 511 55.05 -15.63 30.12
C GLY A 511 55.52 -16.14 28.76
N SER A 512 55.44 -17.46 28.53
CA SER A 512 55.77 -18.04 27.23
C SER A 512 54.89 -17.44 26.13
N CYS A 513 55.50 -17.06 25.01
CA CYS A 513 54.77 -16.66 23.83
C CYS A 513 54.09 -17.89 23.20
N THR A 514 52.80 -18.06 23.47
CA THR A 514 51.95 -19.10 22.87
C THR A 514 51.10 -18.51 21.76
N GLY A 515 51.01 -19.16 20.59
CA GLY A 515 50.15 -18.68 19.52
C GLY A 515 50.35 -19.42 18.20
N SER A 516 50.08 -18.75 17.07
CA SER A 516 50.22 -19.34 15.72
C SER A 516 50.98 -18.43 14.77
N LEU A 517 51.76 -19.05 13.88
CA LEU A 517 52.40 -18.40 12.75
C LEU A 517 51.66 -18.81 11.48
N THR A 518 51.12 -17.83 10.76
CA THR A 518 50.41 -18.02 9.50
C THR A 518 51.16 -17.36 8.36
N LEU A 519 51.24 -18.03 7.20
CA LEU A 519 51.83 -17.51 5.97
C LEU A 519 50.72 -17.22 4.96
N ARG A 520 50.65 -15.99 4.48
CA ARG A 520 49.73 -15.59 3.41
C ARG A 520 50.47 -14.97 2.23
N THR A 521 49.89 -15.00 1.03
CA THR A 521 50.46 -14.26 -0.10
C THR A 521 50.58 -12.77 0.25
N ALA A 522 51.68 -12.12 -0.13
CA ALA A 522 51.91 -10.72 0.23
C ALA A 522 50.97 -9.74 -0.49
N THR A 523 50.39 -10.20 -1.60
CA THR A 523 49.39 -9.50 -2.43
C THR A 523 48.31 -10.50 -2.80
N ALA A 524 47.15 -10.00 -3.23
CA ALA A 524 46.12 -10.85 -3.81
C ALA A 524 46.65 -11.54 -5.08
N VAL A 525 46.24 -12.78 -5.30
CA VAL A 525 46.57 -13.57 -6.48
C VAL A 525 45.29 -14.00 -7.19
N LYS A 526 45.32 -14.01 -8.52
CA LYS A 526 44.17 -14.41 -9.34
C LYS A 526 44.17 -15.93 -9.52
N LEU A 527 43.08 -16.58 -9.14
CA LEU A 527 42.83 -18.00 -9.31
C LEU A 527 41.46 -18.20 -9.93
N ALA A 528 41.40 -18.77 -11.14
CA ALA A 528 40.15 -19.17 -11.80
C ALA A 528 39.05 -18.07 -11.80
N GLY A 529 39.44 -16.81 -12.01
CA GLY A 529 38.52 -15.66 -12.03
C GLY A 529 38.40 -14.89 -10.73
N LEU A 530 38.74 -15.49 -9.58
CA LEU A 530 38.68 -14.86 -8.25
C LEU A 530 40.03 -14.23 -7.86
N THR A 531 39.99 -13.07 -7.20
CA THR A 531 41.18 -12.37 -6.68
C THR A 531 41.17 -12.44 -5.16
N ALA A 532 42.14 -13.14 -4.55
CA ALA A 532 42.16 -13.34 -3.11
C ALA A 532 43.58 -13.38 -2.52
N VAL A 533 43.71 -13.02 -1.23
CA VAL A 533 44.93 -13.26 -0.44
C VAL A 533 44.87 -14.67 0.13
N LEU A 534 45.77 -15.54 -0.30
CA LEU A 534 45.71 -16.96 0.05
C LEU A 534 46.53 -17.27 1.29
N GLU A 535 45.95 -18.04 2.21
CA GLU A 535 46.70 -18.69 3.29
C GLU A 535 47.43 -19.92 2.76
N LEU A 536 48.76 -19.90 2.88
CA LEU A 536 49.65 -20.95 2.41
C LEU A 536 49.91 -22.01 3.49
N GLY A 537 49.66 -21.69 4.76
CA GLY A 537 49.78 -22.65 5.86
C GLY A 537 50.06 -21.96 7.20
N SER A 538 49.81 -22.70 8.28
CA SER A 538 49.96 -22.20 9.64
C SER A 538 50.63 -23.22 10.57
N LYS A 539 51.20 -22.74 11.69
CA LYS A 539 51.81 -23.59 12.73
C LYS A 539 51.69 -22.94 14.10
N ARG A 540 51.17 -23.69 15.08
CA ARG A 540 51.16 -23.27 16.49
C ARG A 540 52.55 -23.34 17.12
N TYR A 541 52.82 -22.47 18.07
CA TYR A 541 54.08 -22.41 18.82
C TYR A 541 53.83 -22.09 20.30
N ASN A 542 54.77 -22.51 21.13
CA ASN A 542 54.91 -22.15 22.54
C ASN A 542 56.41 -21.93 22.77
N ILE A 543 56.82 -20.69 23.01
CA ILE A 543 58.23 -20.28 23.08
C ILE A 543 58.46 -19.60 24.42
N ALA A 544 59.40 -20.12 25.22
CA ALA A 544 59.76 -19.50 26.49
C ALA A 544 60.29 -18.06 26.29
N PRO A 545 60.13 -17.16 27.29
CA PRO A 545 60.69 -15.80 27.24
C PRO A 545 62.18 -15.81 26.88
N GLY A 546 62.60 -14.92 25.98
CA GLY A 546 63.98 -14.78 25.50
C GLY A 546 64.47 -15.90 24.57
N ALA A 547 63.69 -16.95 24.35
CA ALA A 547 64.05 -18.05 23.46
C ALA A 547 63.65 -17.77 22.00
N SER A 548 64.28 -18.50 21.07
CA SER A 548 63.83 -18.55 19.68
C SER A 548 63.67 -19.99 19.23
N THR A 549 62.66 -20.26 18.41
CA THR A 549 62.46 -21.57 17.78
C THR A 549 62.30 -21.45 16.28
N THR A 550 62.60 -22.52 15.55
CA THR A 550 62.34 -22.61 14.11
C THR A 550 61.07 -23.40 13.87
N LEU A 551 60.03 -22.71 13.42
CA LEU A 551 58.74 -23.30 13.07
C LEU A 551 58.78 -23.87 11.66
N LYS A 552 58.43 -25.14 11.55
CA LYS A 552 58.26 -25.86 10.28
C LYS A 552 56.81 -25.74 9.83
N VAL A 553 56.51 -24.76 8.99
CA VAL A 553 55.18 -24.53 8.41
C VAL A 553 55.05 -25.37 7.15
N LYS A 554 54.09 -26.32 7.14
CA LYS A 554 53.77 -27.11 5.96
C LYS A 554 52.92 -26.25 5.03
N LEU A 555 53.36 -26.10 3.78
CA LEU A 555 52.64 -25.31 2.79
C LEU A 555 51.54 -26.13 2.13
N ALA A 556 50.43 -25.47 1.78
CA ALA A 556 49.34 -26.03 1.02
C ALA A 556 49.84 -26.63 -0.30
N LYS A 557 49.24 -27.74 -0.74
CA LYS A 557 49.57 -28.37 -2.03
C LYS A 557 49.35 -27.35 -3.15
N GLY A 558 50.25 -27.33 -4.13
CA GLY A 558 50.17 -26.37 -5.23
C GLY A 558 50.79 -25.00 -4.96
N SER A 559 51.21 -24.66 -3.73
CA SER A 559 51.86 -23.37 -3.41
C SER A 559 53.05 -23.01 -4.31
N ARG A 560 53.74 -24.01 -4.87
CA ARG A 560 54.83 -23.81 -5.84
C ARG A 560 54.37 -23.17 -7.16
N ARG A 561 53.12 -23.40 -7.57
CA ARG A 561 52.53 -22.83 -8.79
C ARG A 561 52.28 -21.32 -8.66
N LEU A 562 52.23 -20.81 -7.42
CA LEU A 562 52.08 -19.39 -7.12
C LEU A 562 53.41 -18.64 -7.24
N ALA A 563 54.55 -19.34 -7.28
CA ALA A 563 55.85 -18.71 -7.42
C ALA A 563 56.04 -18.14 -8.85
N GLY A 564 56.63 -16.95 -8.94
CA GLY A 564 56.99 -16.37 -10.23
C GLY A 564 58.10 -17.15 -10.95
N ARG A 565 58.50 -16.70 -12.15
CA ARG A 565 59.52 -17.36 -13.01
C ARG A 565 60.85 -17.66 -12.30
N THR A 566 61.20 -16.89 -11.27
CA THR A 566 62.41 -17.06 -10.45
C THR A 566 62.26 -18.11 -9.35
N GLY A 567 61.13 -18.82 -9.25
CA GLY A 567 60.83 -19.80 -8.20
C GLY A 567 60.69 -19.18 -6.80
N ARG A 568 60.38 -17.88 -6.74
CA ARG A 568 60.21 -17.10 -5.51
C ARG A 568 58.78 -16.59 -5.37
N LEU A 569 58.27 -16.63 -4.14
CA LEU A 569 56.95 -16.10 -3.78
C LEU A 569 57.09 -15.14 -2.59
N LEU A 570 56.56 -13.92 -2.73
CA LEU A 570 56.47 -12.97 -1.63
C LEU A 570 55.29 -13.35 -0.74
N VAL A 571 55.56 -13.46 0.56
CA VAL A 571 54.56 -13.81 1.56
C VAL A 571 54.62 -12.83 2.73
N ARG A 572 53.49 -12.63 3.39
CA ARG A 572 53.43 -12.00 4.70
C ARG A 572 53.33 -13.12 5.74
N ALA A 573 54.32 -13.19 6.62
CA ALA A 573 54.29 -14.07 7.78
C ALA A 573 53.71 -13.27 8.94
N ILE A 574 52.64 -13.77 9.56
CA ILE A 574 51.91 -13.12 10.63
C ILE A 574 51.94 -14.08 11.82
N ALA A 575 52.62 -13.67 12.89
CA ALA A 575 52.59 -14.41 14.14
C ALA A 575 51.59 -13.72 15.07
N SER A 576 50.65 -14.49 15.61
CA SER A 576 49.75 -14.07 16.70
C SER A 576 50.17 -14.79 17.98
N THR A 577 49.96 -14.14 19.12
CA THR A 577 49.99 -14.76 20.45
C THR A 577 48.56 -14.87 20.98
N GLY A 578 48.27 -15.78 21.90
CA GLY A 578 46.94 -15.85 22.49
C GLY A 578 46.82 -16.59 23.82
N ALA A 579 45.80 -16.17 24.57
CA ALA A 579 44.74 -17.07 25.05
C ALA A 579 43.37 -16.73 24.40
N GLN A 580 43.10 -15.48 23.97
CA GLN A 580 41.85 -15.07 23.29
C GLN A 580 42.07 -13.90 22.31
N GLY A 581 42.76 -14.12 21.17
CA GLY A 581 42.72 -13.21 20.02
C GLY A 581 43.27 -11.77 20.16
N SER A 582 43.68 -11.32 21.34
CA SER A 582 44.14 -9.94 21.57
C SER A 582 45.64 -9.75 21.33
N ILE A 583 45.98 -8.59 20.76
CA ILE A 583 46.99 -8.40 19.71
C ILE A 583 48.39 -8.05 20.27
N ALA A 584 49.34 -8.99 20.14
CA ALA A 584 50.75 -8.69 19.93
C ALA A 584 51.21 -9.42 18.67
N SER A 585 50.76 -8.92 17.51
CA SER A 585 51.12 -9.51 16.22
C SER A 585 52.45 -8.95 15.72
N SER A 586 53.34 -9.81 15.21
CA SER A 586 54.43 -9.37 14.35
C SER A 586 54.15 -9.85 12.95
N SER A 587 54.28 -8.93 11.98
CA SER A 587 54.26 -9.28 10.58
C SER A 587 55.60 -8.96 9.93
N GLN A 588 56.08 -9.87 9.08
CA GLN A 588 57.29 -9.63 8.28
C GLN A 588 57.05 -10.11 6.86
N ARG A 589 57.48 -9.31 5.88
CA ARG A 589 57.55 -9.76 4.49
C ARG A 589 58.72 -10.72 4.35
N LEU A 590 58.42 -11.92 3.87
CA LEU A 590 59.40 -12.97 3.59
C LEU A 590 59.33 -13.34 2.11
N THR A 591 60.44 -13.84 1.59
CA THR A 591 60.48 -14.44 0.25
C THR A 591 60.63 -15.94 0.38
N LEU A 592 59.62 -16.73 0.02
CA LEU A 592 59.74 -18.18 -0.03
C LEU A 592 60.49 -18.58 -1.32
N ALA A 593 61.64 -19.24 -1.17
CA ALA A 593 62.33 -19.90 -2.27
C ALA A 593 61.75 -21.30 -2.45
N LEU A 594 60.77 -21.41 -3.35
CA LEU A 594 59.98 -22.61 -3.64
C LEU A 594 60.64 -23.53 -4.68
N GLY A 595 61.66 -23.02 -5.37
CA GLY A 595 62.36 -23.68 -6.48
C GLY A 595 61.66 -23.43 -7.82
N THR A 596 62.41 -23.45 -8.92
CA THR A 596 61.84 -23.29 -10.27
C THR A 596 61.01 -24.52 -10.61
N THR A 597 59.73 -24.33 -10.91
CA THR A 597 58.94 -25.36 -11.57
C THR A 597 59.36 -25.41 -13.03
N ALA A 598 59.98 -26.51 -13.47
CA ALA A 598 60.06 -26.81 -14.89
C ALA A 598 58.63 -26.86 -15.42
N ARG A 599 58.26 -25.96 -16.34
CA ARG A 599 56.96 -26.01 -17.02
C ARG A 599 56.88 -27.37 -17.73
N ARG A 600 55.97 -28.23 -17.30
CA ARG A 600 55.30 -29.13 -18.25
C ARG A 600 54.11 -28.31 -18.76
N ASN A 601 54.07 -28.16 -20.08
CA ASN A 601 53.01 -27.46 -20.83
C ASN A 601 51.62 -27.93 -20.40
#